data_AF-M0EQD2-F1
#
_entry.id   AF-M0EQD2-F1
#
_cell.length_a   1.000
_cell.length_b   1.000
_cell.length_c   1.000
_cell.angle_alpha   90.00
_cell.angle_beta   90.00
_cell.angle_gamma   90.00
#
_symmetry.space_group_name_H-M   'P 1'
#
loop_
_entity.id
_entity.type
_entity.pdbx_description
1 polymer ?
#
loop_
_entity_poly.entity_id
_entity_poly.type
_entity_poly.pdbx_seq_one_letter_code
_entity_poly.pdbx_strand_id
1 'polypeptide(L)'
;LDVHIAARWKHDTKTGPQVVRRNADDLQSVAADNGFQDWHTEYEIAAHDVEYLVHYRGSSAKAAANNALNRTKGYSQQWMAETSYSTTKRSLGDAVRALGWYRQFREIVLMFAITNIEPLCEPL
;
A
#
# COMPACT_ATOMS: atom_id res chain seq x y z
N LEU A 1 5.13 -11.91 -0.10
CA LEU A 1 5.08 -10.66 -0.88
C LEU A 1 4.17 -10.89 -2.08
N ASP A 2 3.05 -10.20 -2.12
CA ASP A 2 2.12 -10.24 -3.25
C ASP A 2 2.20 -8.91 -4.03
N VAL A 3 2.21 -8.99 -5.37
CA VAL A 3 2.56 -7.87 -6.24
C VAL A 3 1.55 -7.78 -7.38
N HIS A 4 0.88 -6.64 -7.53
CA HIS A 4 0.04 -6.35 -8.69
C HIS A 4 0.78 -5.48 -9.69
N ILE A 5 0.81 -5.89 -10.96
CA ILE A 5 1.51 -5.15 -12.03
C ILE A 5 0.57 -4.98 -13.21
N ALA A 6 0.41 -3.75 -13.69
CA ALA A 6 -0.37 -3.45 -14.88
C ALA A 6 0.46 -2.59 -15.84
N ALA A 7 0.62 -3.05 -17.08
CA ALA A 7 1.30 -2.30 -18.14
C ALA A 7 0.43 -1.17 -18.74
N ARG A 8 -0.88 -1.19 -18.47
CA ARG A 8 -1.84 -0.18 -18.91
C ARG A 8 -2.33 0.58 -17.68
N TRP A 9 -2.49 1.88 -17.83
CA TRP A 9 -2.99 2.77 -16.78
C TRP A 9 -4.43 2.36 -16.42
N LYS A 10 -4.57 1.54 -15.38
CA LYS A 10 -5.85 1.23 -14.75
C LYS A 10 -5.96 2.15 -13.55
N HIS A 11 -7.15 2.68 -13.31
CA HIS A 11 -7.38 3.53 -12.14
C HIS A 11 -7.19 2.71 -10.86
N ASP A 12 -6.25 3.11 -10.00
CA ASP A 12 -5.90 2.37 -8.78
C ASP A 12 -7.09 2.15 -7.86
N THR A 13 -8.08 3.04 -7.88
CA THR A 13 -9.38 2.90 -7.19
C THR A 13 -10.10 1.58 -7.50
N LYS A 14 -9.89 0.99 -8.68
CA LYS A 14 -10.50 -0.31 -9.04
C LYS A 14 -9.57 -1.50 -8.77
N THR A 15 -8.27 -1.28 -8.88
CA THR A 15 -7.26 -2.34 -8.69
C THR A 15 -7.03 -2.62 -7.22
N GLY A 16 -6.97 -1.57 -6.39
CA GLY A 16 -6.70 -1.66 -4.96
C GLY A 16 -7.65 -2.62 -4.22
N PRO A 17 -8.98 -2.49 -4.35
CA PRO A 17 -9.93 -3.43 -3.73
C PRO A 17 -9.71 -4.88 -4.17
N GLN A 18 -9.32 -5.13 -5.43
CA GLN A 18 -9.01 -6.48 -5.91
C GLN A 18 -7.77 -7.07 -5.23
N VAL A 19 -6.76 -6.23 -4.96
CA VAL A 19 -5.55 -6.63 -4.23
C VAL A 19 -5.87 -6.91 -2.77
N VAL A 20 -6.79 -6.19 -2.15
CA VAL A 20 -7.22 -6.51 -0.78
C VAL A 20 -7.96 -7.84 -0.75
N ARG A 21 -8.96 -8.03 -1.61
CA ARG A 21 -9.77 -9.26 -1.67
C ARG A 21 -8.93 -10.51 -1.83
N ARG A 22 -7.92 -10.48 -2.71
CA ARG A 22 -7.08 -11.67 -2.97
C ARG A 22 -6.16 -12.03 -1.80
N ASN A 23 -5.92 -11.11 -0.85
CA ASN A 23 -5.09 -11.33 0.33
C ASN A 23 -5.88 -11.19 1.62
N ALA A 24 -7.21 -11.22 1.57
CA ALA A 24 -8.04 -10.87 2.71
C ALA A 24 -7.79 -11.79 3.92
N ASP A 25 -7.43 -13.05 3.67
CA ASP A 25 -7.11 -14.03 4.71
C ASP A 25 -5.78 -13.75 5.43
N ASP A 26 -4.86 -12.99 4.82
CA ASP A 26 -3.52 -12.69 5.36
C ASP A 26 -3.40 -11.25 5.90
N LEU A 27 -4.34 -10.36 5.55
CA LEU A 27 -4.28 -8.95 5.90
C LEU A 27 -4.89 -8.68 7.28
N GLN A 28 -4.17 -7.94 8.12
CA GLN A 28 -4.71 -7.44 9.39
C GLN A 28 -5.43 -6.10 9.21
N SER A 29 -4.93 -5.26 8.30
CA SER A 29 -5.49 -3.93 8.05
C SER A 29 -5.17 -3.45 6.63
N VAL A 30 -5.96 -2.50 6.15
CA VAL A 30 -5.75 -1.79 4.88
C VAL A 30 -5.79 -0.30 5.14
N ALA A 31 -4.64 0.37 4.98
CA ALA A 31 -4.53 1.82 5.00
C ALA A 31 -4.41 2.35 3.57
N ALA A 32 -5.29 3.29 3.18
CA ALA A 32 -5.25 3.90 1.86
C ALA A 32 -5.81 5.33 1.85
N ASP A 33 -5.43 6.08 0.81
CA ASP A 33 -5.94 7.43 0.58
C ASP A 33 -7.41 7.44 0.21
N ASN A 34 -7.97 8.64 0.23
CA ASN A 34 -9.39 8.86 -0.02
C ASN A 34 -9.85 8.36 -1.40
N GLY A 35 -8.94 8.24 -2.37
CA GLY A 35 -9.17 7.64 -3.69
C GLY A 35 -9.70 6.21 -3.63
N PHE A 36 -9.47 5.50 -2.52
CA PHE A 36 -9.92 4.14 -2.24
C PHE A 36 -11.30 4.08 -1.58
N GLN A 37 -11.78 5.20 -1.02
CA GLN A 37 -13.03 5.21 -0.28
C GLN A 37 -14.23 4.85 -1.15
N ASP A 38 -14.83 3.71 -0.85
CA ASP A 38 -16.10 3.23 -1.40
C ASP A 38 -16.82 2.39 -0.35
N TRP A 39 -18.13 2.60 -0.20
CA TRP A 39 -18.90 1.98 0.88
C TRP A 39 -19.07 0.46 0.69
N HIS A 40 -19.22 -0.02 -0.55
CA HIS A 40 -19.27 -1.45 -0.84
C HIS A 40 -17.95 -2.13 -0.46
N THR A 41 -16.84 -1.47 -0.81
CA THR A 41 -15.49 -1.94 -0.48
C THR A 41 -15.26 -2.00 1.03
N GLU A 42 -15.74 -1.01 1.80
CA GLU A 42 -15.62 -0.99 3.26
C GLU A 42 -16.34 -2.18 3.92
N TYR A 43 -17.61 -2.44 3.56
CA TYR A 43 -18.37 -3.56 4.12
C TYR A 43 -17.77 -4.91 3.77
N GLU A 44 -17.27 -5.05 2.54
CA GLU A 44 -16.63 -6.28 2.10
C GLU A 44 -15.34 -6.55 2.86
N ILE A 45 -14.47 -5.55 3.02
CA ILE A 45 -13.22 -5.68 3.77
C ILE A 45 -13.52 -6.00 5.24
N ALA A 46 -14.51 -5.32 5.83
CA ALA A 46 -14.94 -5.61 7.20
C ALA A 46 -15.50 -7.04 7.36
N ALA A 47 -16.14 -7.60 6.33
CA ALA A 47 -16.63 -8.98 6.37
C ALA A 47 -15.49 -10.02 6.41
N HIS A 48 -14.28 -9.64 6.01
CA HIS A 48 -13.07 -10.45 6.11
C HIS A 48 -12.29 -10.22 7.41
N ASP A 49 -12.84 -9.49 8.39
CA ASP A 49 -12.15 -9.09 9.64
C ASP A 49 -10.86 -8.28 9.41
N VAL A 50 -10.77 -7.63 8.24
CA VAL A 50 -9.66 -6.75 7.89
C VAL A 50 -9.97 -5.33 8.34
N GLU A 51 -9.08 -4.71 9.10
CA GLU A 51 -9.31 -3.35 9.60
C GLU A 51 -9.22 -2.31 8.47
N TYR A 52 -10.31 -1.59 8.24
CA TYR A 52 -10.43 -0.62 7.15
C TYR A 52 -9.99 0.80 7.58
N LEU A 53 -8.73 1.14 7.31
CA LEU A 53 -8.10 2.43 7.66
C LEU A 53 -8.01 3.35 6.44
N VAL A 54 -9.11 3.55 5.70
CA VAL A 54 -9.12 4.42 4.52
C VAL A 54 -9.54 5.83 4.87
N HIS A 55 -8.87 6.83 4.29
CA HIS A 55 -9.22 8.22 4.52
C HIS A 55 -10.62 8.56 3.99
N TYR A 56 -11.50 9.04 4.86
CA TYR A 56 -12.83 9.49 4.49
C TYR A 56 -12.77 10.84 3.77
N ARG A 57 -13.39 10.94 2.59
CA ARG A 57 -13.51 12.16 1.78
C ARG A 57 -14.43 13.19 2.46
N GLY A 58 -14.13 14.46 2.19
CA GLY A 58 -14.95 15.60 2.61
C GLY A 58 -14.70 16.05 4.05
N SER A 59 -15.44 17.07 4.48
CA SER A 59 -15.28 17.77 5.75
C SER A 59 -16.45 17.58 6.72
N SER A 60 -17.33 16.61 6.46
CA SER A 60 -18.46 16.33 7.35
C SER A 60 -17.98 15.89 8.74
N ALA A 61 -18.80 16.13 9.77
CA ALA A 61 -18.48 15.70 11.13
C ALA A 61 -18.21 14.18 11.21
N LYS A 62 -18.95 13.37 10.44
CA LYS A 62 -18.74 11.93 10.31
C LYS A 62 -17.36 11.61 9.72
N ALA A 63 -16.99 12.26 8.61
CA ALA A 63 -15.68 12.04 7.99
C ALA A 63 -14.54 12.45 8.94
N ALA A 64 -14.69 13.58 9.64
CA ALA A 64 -13.72 14.04 10.63
C ALA A 64 -13.55 13.05 11.79
N ALA A 65 -14.66 12.54 12.35
CA ALA A 65 -14.64 11.55 13.42
C ALA A 65 -13.98 10.24 12.98
N ASN A 66 -14.37 9.70 11.82
CA ASN A 66 -13.78 8.46 11.29
C ASN A 66 -12.28 8.62 11.00
N ASN A 67 -11.88 9.75 10.42
CA ASN A 67 -10.46 10.03 10.17
C ASN A 67 -9.65 10.18 11.46
N ALA A 68 -10.25 10.73 12.53
CA ALA A 68 -9.60 10.77 13.85
C ALA A 68 -9.40 9.36 14.43
N LEU A 69 -10.41 8.49 14.32
CA LEU A 69 -10.31 7.08 14.73
C LEU A 69 -9.24 6.33 13.92
N ASN A 70 -9.23 6.49 12.60
CA ASN A 70 -8.23 5.85 11.73
C ASN A 70 -6.80 6.25 12.11
N ARG A 71 -6.57 7.54 12.46
CA ARG A 71 -5.25 7.99 12.96
C ARG A 71 -4.84 7.31 14.25
N THR A 72 -5.77 7.14 15.20
CA THR A 72 -5.47 6.42 16.46
C THR A 72 -5.15 4.95 16.24
N LYS A 73 -5.68 4.34 15.17
CA LYS A 73 -5.48 2.93 14.80
C LYS A 73 -4.28 2.68 13.89
N GLY A 74 -3.47 3.71 13.62
CA GLY A 74 -2.24 3.56 12.84
C GLY A 74 -2.33 3.93 11.36
N TYR A 75 -3.39 4.64 10.92
CA TYR A 75 -3.42 5.22 9.56
C TYR A 75 -2.18 6.10 9.26
N SER A 76 -1.60 6.75 10.28
CA SER A 76 -0.39 7.55 10.15
C SER A 76 0.86 6.76 9.73
N GLN A 77 0.79 5.42 9.67
CA GLN A 77 1.89 4.56 9.25
C GLN A 77 2.15 4.59 7.72
N GLN A 78 1.30 5.26 6.94
CA GLN A 78 1.48 5.42 5.48
C GLN A 78 2.81 6.11 5.11
N TRP A 79 3.33 6.99 5.97
CA TRP A 79 4.64 7.61 5.78
C TRP A 79 5.77 6.57 5.64
N MET A 80 5.66 5.39 6.25
CA MET A 80 6.68 4.34 6.15
C MET A 80 6.77 3.80 4.72
N ALA A 81 5.63 3.60 4.05
CA ALA A 81 5.60 3.19 2.65
C ALA A 81 6.16 4.30 1.74
N GLU A 82 5.83 5.56 2.02
CA GLU A 82 6.32 6.72 1.25
C GLU A 82 7.83 6.96 1.43
N THR A 83 8.34 6.79 2.66
CA THR A 83 9.78 6.83 2.97
C THR A 83 10.50 5.68 2.27
N SER A 84 9.97 4.45 2.35
CA SER A 84 10.53 3.30 1.64
C SER A 84 10.62 3.59 0.13
N TYR A 85 9.54 4.10 -0.47
CA TYR A 85 9.52 4.50 -1.88
C TYR A 85 10.54 5.57 -2.22
N SER A 86 10.67 6.59 -1.38
CA SER A 86 11.59 7.70 -1.60
C SER A 86 13.05 7.26 -1.46
N THR A 87 13.35 6.42 -0.47
CA THR A 87 14.68 5.87 -0.22
C THR A 87 15.09 4.95 -1.36
N THR A 88 14.23 4.02 -1.79
CA THR A 88 14.50 3.13 -2.93
C THR A 88 14.70 3.93 -4.23
N LYS A 89 13.89 4.96 -4.49
CA LYS A 89 14.08 5.83 -5.67
C LYS A 89 15.42 6.57 -5.66
N ARG A 90 15.83 7.13 -4.51
CA ARG A 90 17.09 7.87 -4.39
C ARG A 90 18.33 6.99 -4.43
N SER A 91 18.26 5.79 -3.86
CA SER A 91 19.39 4.87 -3.80
C SER A 91 19.57 4.05 -5.07
N LEU A 92 18.47 3.68 -5.75
CA LEU A 92 18.51 2.72 -6.86
C LEU A 92 17.95 3.24 -8.19
N GLY A 93 17.53 4.50 -8.26
CA GLY A 93 17.06 5.12 -9.51
C GLY A 93 18.03 4.96 -10.69
N ASP A 94 19.33 5.09 -10.41
CA ASP A 94 20.41 4.92 -11.41
C ASP A 94 20.94 3.46 -11.49
N ALA A 95 20.53 2.59 -10.57
CA ALA A 95 21.02 1.22 -10.44
C ALA A 95 20.12 0.19 -11.14
N VAL A 96 18.95 0.58 -11.65
CA VAL A 96 18.11 -0.27 -12.51
C VAL A 96 18.78 -0.38 -13.87
N ARG A 97 19.29 -1.58 -14.21
CA ARG A 97 20.09 -1.81 -15.44
C ARG A 97 19.33 -2.57 -16.51
N ALA A 98 18.18 -3.15 -16.16
CA ALA A 98 17.36 -3.87 -17.12
C ALA A 98 16.86 -2.95 -18.25
N LEU A 99 16.94 -3.44 -19.49
CA LEU A 99 16.43 -2.74 -20.67
C LEU A 99 14.95 -3.02 -20.97
N GLY A 100 14.36 -4.01 -20.30
CA GLY A 100 12.96 -4.41 -20.49
C GLY A 100 12.10 -4.05 -19.30
N TRP A 101 10.94 -3.44 -19.54
CA TRP A 101 10.01 -2.94 -18.52
C TRP A 101 9.70 -3.94 -17.39
N TYR A 102 9.39 -5.20 -17.72
CA TYR A 102 9.11 -6.23 -16.71
C TYR A 102 10.33 -6.55 -15.82
N ARG A 103 11.53 -6.54 -16.41
CA ARG A 103 12.78 -6.82 -15.69
C ARG A 103 13.17 -5.66 -14.78
N GLN A 104 12.98 -4.42 -15.23
CA GLN A 104 13.14 -3.22 -14.39
C GLN A 104 12.21 -3.29 -13.17
N PHE A 105 10.96 -3.71 -13.38
CA PHE A 105 10.01 -3.84 -12.29
C PHE A 105 10.42 -4.94 -11.29
N ARG A 106 10.87 -6.10 -11.79
CA ARG A 106 11.40 -7.17 -10.93
C ARG A 106 12.59 -6.71 -10.10
N GLU A 107 13.50 -5.93 -10.70
CA GLU A 107 14.61 -5.31 -9.98
C GLU A 107 14.10 -4.40 -8.85
N ILE A 108 13.15 -3.51 -9.14
CA ILE A 108 12.56 -2.62 -8.13
C ILE A 108 11.91 -3.41 -6.98
N VAL A 109 11.12 -4.45 -7.28
CA VAL A 109 10.47 -5.28 -6.25
C VAL A 109 11.50 -5.95 -5.33
N LEU A 110 12.57 -6.50 -5.90
CA LEU A 110 13.64 -7.12 -5.12
C LEU A 110 14.35 -6.11 -4.23
N MET A 111 14.55 -4.88 -4.71
CA MET A 111 15.15 -3.81 -3.92
C MET A 111 14.28 -3.45 -2.72
N PHE A 112 12.98 -3.28 -2.90
CA PHE A 112 12.06 -3.07 -1.77
C PHE A 112 12.08 -4.24 -0.78
N ALA A 113 12.13 -5.48 -1.27
CA ALA A 113 12.23 -6.64 -0.39
C ALA A 113 13.52 -6.60 0.45
N ILE A 114 14.67 -6.30 -0.19
CA ILE A 114 15.96 -6.18 0.50
C ILE A 114 15.92 -5.04 1.53
N THR A 115 15.47 -3.84 1.15
CA THR A 115 15.39 -2.69 2.06
C THR A 115 14.54 -2.98 3.30
N ASN A 116 13.50 -3.82 3.19
CA ASN A 116 12.66 -4.18 4.33
C ASN A 116 13.25 -5.31 5.19
N ILE A 117 14.09 -6.19 4.63
CA ILE A 117 14.68 -7.34 5.34
C ILE A 117 16.05 -6.99 5.93
N GLU A 118 16.83 -6.15 5.27
CA GLU A 118 18.19 -5.76 5.67
C GLU A 118 18.28 -5.25 7.11
N PRO A 119 17.35 -4.40 7.63
CA PRO A 119 17.37 -3.98 9.03
C PRO A 119 17.04 -5.09 10.04
N LEU A 120 16.47 -6.20 9.59
CA LEU A 120 16.13 -7.37 10.42
C LEU A 120 17.26 -8.40 10.49
N CYS A 121 18.27 -8.27 9.63
CA CYS A 121 19.45 -9.13 9.63
C CYS A 121 20.49 -8.60 10.63
N GLU A 122 21.13 -9.48 11.39
CA GLU A 122 22.29 -9.07 12.20
C GLU A 122 23.47 -8.70 11.28
N PRO A 123 24.21 -7.62 11.59
CA PRO A 123 25.40 -7.28 10.85
C PRO A 123 26.47 -8.37 11.03
N LEU A 124 27.03 -8.83 9.91
CA LEU A 124 28.10 -9.82 9.86
C LEU A 124 29.42 -9.29 10.47
#